data_AF-A0A3G9D0N5-F1
#
_entry.id   AF-A0A3G9D0N5-F1
#
_cell.length_a   1.000
_cell.length_b   1.000
_cell.length_c   1.000
_cell.angle_alpha   90.00
_cell.angle_beta   90.00
_cell.angle_gamma   90.00
#
_symmetry.space_group_name_H-M   'P 1'
#
loop_
_entity.id
_entity.type
_entity.pdbx_description
1 polymer ?
#
loop_
_entity_poly.entity_id
_entity_poly.type
_entity_poly.pdbx_seq_one_letter_code
_entity_poly.pdbx_strand_id
1 'polypeptide(L)'
;MIKLVVLDLDNVIIDGEAIDEIGKLMGVEDKIINLTKRAMEGEIDFKESLEERVKLLKGARIDDIKKLAQTLPLMEGAKETIKYLKGKGCKVATITGSFDLIADIIGEKLNLDYIICNKLHHKNGLLTGEVSGPLVEKTKYDILKELLEEEGFSFDECVAVGDGANDISMLESAKLGIAFNAKPIVKEKADIIVEEKNLKCIIPFIEELEESNNITLEEALDKKSEYEDKLSATLKERDELNNKAKEKKELRDELNNKAKEALGLAIKFRDKRNEINKMVEENKRLRDETNKKIRELKWSPFRRKRLKLEKEIRKIDKIIETQVLDMKKENELVNRANDLRKELAKIKEDEKTMAESLELKKLSEKYHENVVKLSNEAQEYHEKMLEQFQKTDEIRAQADEAHNEFVKFMKLASKKHEESKKIMEEIKQVNKQIKAIKSKMGEIEAAKTHKREIIERKKAEEIYKLFKDGKKLTKDELLLLQRYKIV
;
A
#
# COMPACT_ATOMS: atom_id res chain seq x y z
N MET A 1 -2.52 17.63 31.43
CA MET A 1 -3.78 18.02 32.09
C MET A 1 -4.23 19.28 31.41
N ILE A 2 -5.49 19.34 30.99
CA ILE A 2 -6.05 20.54 30.37
C ILE A 2 -6.17 21.62 31.45
N LYS A 3 -5.77 22.84 31.13
CA LYS A 3 -5.80 23.99 32.05
C LYS A 3 -6.75 25.08 31.60
N LEU A 4 -6.99 25.19 30.30
CA LEU A 4 -7.86 26.20 29.70
C LEU A 4 -8.84 25.54 28.73
N VAL A 5 -10.11 25.88 28.84
CA VAL A 5 -11.12 25.58 27.82
C VAL A 5 -11.67 26.88 27.28
N VAL A 6 -11.56 27.08 25.97
CA VAL A 6 -12.05 28.26 25.27
C VAL A 6 -13.26 27.90 24.43
N LEU A 7 -14.31 28.69 24.56
CA LEU A 7 -15.60 28.49 23.90
C LEU A 7 -15.95 29.74 23.09
N ASP A 8 -16.45 29.60 21.87
CA ASP A 8 -17.20 30.72 21.27
C ASP A 8 -18.47 31.03 22.09
N LEU A 9 -19.02 32.22 21.89
CA LEU A 9 -20.27 32.64 22.49
C LEU A 9 -21.45 32.22 21.61
N ASP A 10 -21.57 32.82 20.43
CA ASP A 10 -22.66 32.63 19.49
C ASP A 10 -22.71 31.15 19.03
N ASN A 11 -23.89 30.55 18.99
CA ASN A 11 -24.15 29.13 18.66
C ASN A 11 -23.39 28.06 19.48
N VAL A 12 -22.62 28.44 20.51
CA VAL A 12 -21.87 27.52 21.39
C VAL A 12 -22.28 27.66 22.85
N ILE A 13 -22.11 28.84 23.45
CA ILE A 13 -22.60 29.13 24.81
C ILE A 13 -24.07 29.60 24.78
N ILE A 14 -24.43 30.38 23.77
CA ILE A 14 -25.82 30.81 23.52
C ILE A 14 -26.39 30.06 22.31
N ASP A 15 -27.69 29.78 22.32
CA ASP A 15 -28.37 29.17 21.16
C ASP A 15 -28.91 30.27 20.22
N GLY A 16 -28.01 30.83 19.42
CA GLY A 16 -28.30 31.89 18.45
C GLY A 16 -27.13 32.86 18.24
N GLU A 17 -27.33 33.84 17.37
CA GLU A 17 -26.38 34.94 17.14
C GLU A 17 -26.85 36.23 17.83
N ALA A 18 -25.98 36.80 18.67
CA ALA A 18 -26.28 37.98 19.46
C ALA A 18 -26.63 39.21 18.61
N ILE A 19 -25.97 39.38 17.46
CA ILE A 19 -26.19 40.52 16.56
C ILE A 19 -27.57 40.47 15.90
N ASP A 20 -28.05 39.28 15.57
CA ASP A 20 -29.36 39.07 14.95
C ASP A 20 -30.47 39.38 15.95
N GLU A 21 -30.30 38.98 17.21
CA GLU A 21 -31.25 39.30 18.29
C GLU A 21 -31.31 40.81 18.59
N ILE A 22 -30.19 41.53 18.53
CA ILE A 22 -30.23 43.01 18.58
C ILE A 22 -30.90 43.58 17.33
N GLY A 23 -30.66 42.99 16.16
CA GLY A 23 -31.29 43.35 14.89
C GLY A 23 -32.81 43.25 14.93
N LYS A 24 -33.34 42.19 15.55
CA LYS A 24 -34.78 41.98 15.79
C LYS A 24 -35.38 43.09 16.64
N LEU A 25 -34.71 43.47 17.73
CA LEU A 25 -35.15 44.60 18.57
C LEU A 25 -35.26 45.91 17.77
N MET A 26 -34.38 46.09 16.78
CA MET A 26 -34.33 47.29 15.94
C MET A 26 -35.17 47.18 14.66
N GLY A 27 -35.76 46.03 14.36
CA GLY A 27 -36.51 45.78 13.12
C GLY A 27 -35.63 45.81 11.86
N VAL A 28 -34.35 45.47 11.98
CA VAL A 28 -33.36 45.48 10.87
C VAL A 28 -32.77 44.09 10.58
N GLU A 29 -33.37 43.04 11.13
CA GLU A 29 -32.94 41.63 10.99
C GLU A 29 -32.65 41.25 9.52
N ASP A 30 -33.60 41.52 8.60
CA ASP A 30 -33.44 41.19 7.18
C ASP A 30 -32.17 41.79 6.55
N LYS A 31 -31.79 43.00 6.98
CA LYS A 31 -30.59 43.68 6.48
C LYS A 31 -29.33 43.03 7.03
N ILE A 32 -29.34 42.64 8.30
CA ILE A 32 -28.22 41.95 8.95
C ILE A 32 -28.01 40.59 8.32
N ILE A 33 -29.07 39.80 8.12
CA ILE A 33 -29.01 38.49 7.46
C ILE A 33 -28.39 38.60 6.07
N ASN A 34 -28.80 39.61 5.28
CA ASN A 34 -28.24 39.83 3.95
C ASN A 34 -26.73 40.13 4.00
N LEU A 35 -26.29 41.01 4.91
CA LEU A 35 -24.87 41.31 5.09
C LEU A 35 -24.06 40.09 5.57
N THR A 36 -24.60 39.31 6.51
CA THR A 36 -23.95 38.08 6.99
C THR A 36 -23.79 37.07 5.84
N LYS A 37 -24.82 36.91 5.00
CA LYS A 37 -24.76 36.02 3.84
C LYS A 37 -23.68 36.43 2.84
N ARG A 38 -23.61 37.72 2.49
CA ARG A 38 -22.60 38.26 1.57
C ARG A 38 -21.17 38.07 2.10
N ALA A 39 -20.97 38.21 3.41
CA ALA A 39 -19.68 37.94 4.05
C ALA A 39 -19.30 36.46 3.99
N MET A 40 -20.25 35.56 4.24
CA MET A 40 -20.03 34.11 4.12
C MET A 40 -19.76 33.66 2.68
N GLU A 41 -20.30 34.36 1.67
CA GLU A 41 -20.04 34.15 0.25
C GLU A 41 -18.70 34.78 -0.22
N GLY A 42 -18.01 35.50 0.67
CA GLY A 42 -16.72 36.14 0.38
C GLY A 42 -16.83 37.44 -0.42
N GLU A 43 -18.03 38.03 -0.55
CA GLU A 43 -18.23 39.29 -1.27
C GLU A 43 -17.70 40.51 -0.51
N ILE A 44 -17.65 40.43 0.83
CA ILE A 44 -17.19 41.50 1.73
C ILE A 44 -16.25 40.91 2.78
N ASP A 45 -15.25 41.69 3.19
CA ASP A 45 -14.32 41.28 4.25
C ASP A 45 -15.04 41.18 5.61
N PHE A 46 -14.54 40.34 6.51
CA PHE A 46 -15.15 40.15 7.84
C PHE A 46 -15.26 41.46 8.63
N LYS A 47 -14.20 42.28 8.61
CA LYS A 47 -14.19 43.56 9.32
C LYS A 47 -15.21 44.52 8.73
N GLU A 48 -15.26 44.61 7.41
CA GLU A 48 -16.23 45.44 6.69
C GLU A 48 -17.67 45.00 6.99
N SER A 49 -17.95 43.69 6.91
CA SER A 49 -19.25 43.12 7.26
C SER A 49 -19.67 43.42 8.70
N LEU A 50 -18.75 43.28 9.66
CA LEU A 50 -19.02 43.57 11.06
C LEU A 50 -19.35 45.07 11.25
N GLU A 51 -18.54 45.96 10.68
CA GLU A 51 -18.78 47.41 10.77
C GLU A 51 -20.11 47.82 10.13
N GLU A 52 -20.47 47.25 8.97
CA GLU A 52 -21.76 47.52 8.32
C GLU A 52 -22.95 47.02 9.13
N ARG A 53 -22.86 45.82 9.70
CA ARG A 53 -23.93 45.27 10.56
C ARG A 53 -24.09 46.11 11.83
N VAL A 54 -23.00 46.53 12.47
CA VAL A 54 -23.05 47.38 13.67
C VAL A 54 -23.62 48.77 13.36
N LYS A 55 -23.33 49.35 12.19
CA LYS A 55 -23.93 50.64 11.76
C LYS A 55 -25.46 50.59 11.71
N LEU A 56 -26.05 49.44 11.36
CA LEU A 56 -27.51 49.26 11.35
C LEU A 56 -28.13 49.31 12.75
N LEU A 57 -27.34 49.05 13.78
CA LEU A 57 -27.78 49.06 15.19
C LEU A 57 -27.69 50.46 15.83
N LYS A 58 -27.25 51.48 15.08
CA LYS A 58 -27.14 52.85 15.57
C LYS A 58 -28.48 53.35 16.11
N GLY A 59 -28.45 53.89 17.33
CA GLY A 59 -29.65 54.36 18.03
C GLY A 59 -30.33 53.32 18.90
N ALA A 60 -29.87 52.06 18.92
CA ALA A 60 -30.35 51.07 19.87
C ALA A 60 -30.04 51.49 21.32
N ARG A 61 -30.99 51.31 22.23
CA ARG A 61 -30.83 51.62 23.65
C ARG A 61 -30.03 50.52 24.34
N ILE A 62 -28.95 50.90 25.04
CA ILE A 62 -28.10 49.94 25.75
C ILE A 62 -28.87 49.12 26.80
N ASP A 63 -29.85 49.73 27.46
CA ASP A 63 -30.64 49.06 28.49
C ASP A 63 -31.50 47.94 27.91
N ASP A 64 -31.99 48.09 26.68
CA ASP A 64 -32.81 47.07 26.02
C ASP A 64 -31.94 45.90 25.54
N ILE A 65 -30.72 46.18 25.08
CA ILE A 65 -29.71 45.14 24.76
C ILE A 65 -29.31 44.37 26.02
N LYS A 66 -29.09 45.06 27.16
CA LYS A 66 -28.75 44.41 28.43
C LYS A 66 -29.90 43.52 28.93
N LYS A 67 -31.15 43.95 28.78
CA LYS A 67 -32.33 43.12 29.09
C LYS A 67 -32.40 41.89 28.19
N LEU A 68 -32.15 42.06 26.89
CA LEU A 68 -32.07 40.96 25.94
C LEU A 68 -31.04 39.93 26.39
N ALA A 69 -29.82 40.36 26.72
CA ALA A 69 -28.74 39.49 27.20
C ALA A 69 -29.13 38.62 28.42
N GLN A 70 -29.96 39.15 29.33
CA GLN A 70 -30.44 38.38 30.48
C GLN A 70 -31.38 37.24 30.08
N THR A 71 -32.16 37.46 29.02
CA THR A 71 -33.19 36.53 28.51
C THR A 71 -32.72 35.60 27.40
N LEU A 72 -31.54 35.84 26.81
CA LEU A 72 -31.02 34.99 25.73
C LEU A 72 -30.93 33.52 26.19
N PRO A 73 -31.40 32.58 25.34
CA PRO A 73 -31.31 31.16 25.65
C PRO A 73 -29.84 30.74 25.65
N LEU A 74 -29.44 30.07 26.72
CA LEU A 74 -28.14 29.40 26.77
C LEU A 74 -28.26 28.07 26.03
N MET A 75 -27.17 27.64 25.41
CA MET A 75 -27.07 26.30 24.84
C MET A 75 -27.37 25.26 25.91
N GLU A 76 -28.08 24.20 25.54
CA GLU A 76 -28.40 23.12 26.47
C GLU A 76 -27.10 22.59 27.09
N GLY A 77 -27.07 22.44 28.42
CA GLY A 77 -25.90 21.95 29.13
C GLY A 77 -24.76 22.94 29.35
N ALA A 78 -24.84 24.18 28.85
CA ALA A 78 -23.74 25.14 28.97
C ALA A 78 -23.34 25.43 30.43
N LYS A 79 -24.33 25.64 31.31
CA LYS A 79 -24.10 25.88 32.75
C LYS A 79 -23.41 24.69 33.40
N GLU A 80 -23.89 23.48 33.12
CA GLU A 80 -23.37 22.25 33.69
C GLU A 80 -21.95 21.95 33.21
N THR A 81 -21.69 22.12 31.91
CA THR A 81 -20.36 21.94 31.33
C THR A 81 -19.36 22.90 31.94
N ILE A 82 -19.67 24.20 32.02
CA ILE A 82 -18.77 25.20 32.60
C ILE A 82 -18.51 24.89 34.09
N LYS A 83 -19.56 24.55 34.85
CA LYS A 83 -19.43 24.17 36.26
C LYS A 83 -18.55 22.93 36.42
N TYR A 84 -18.71 21.93 35.55
CA TYR A 84 -17.91 20.71 35.54
C TYR A 84 -16.44 21.02 35.28
N LEU A 85 -16.14 21.80 34.22
CA LEU A 85 -14.78 22.17 33.84
C LEU A 85 -14.06 22.94 34.96
N LYS A 86 -14.75 23.92 35.56
CA LYS A 86 -14.21 24.65 36.72
C LYS A 86 -14.00 23.73 37.92
N GLY A 87 -14.89 22.75 38.14
CA GLY A 87 -14.74 21.72 39.18
C GLY A 87 -13.50 20.84 39.00
N LYS A 88 -13.02 20.68 37.76
CA LYS A 88 -11.76 20.01 37.41
C LYS A 88 -10.53 20.91 37.51
N GLY A 89 -10.70 22.19 37.87
CA GLY A 89 -9.62 23.15 37.96
C GLY A 89 -9.22 23.78 36.62
N CYS A 90 -10.00 23.56 35.56
CA CYS A 90 -9.81 24.29 34.30
C CYS A 90 -10.30 25.73 34.45
N LYS A 91 -9.56 26.66 33.88
CA LYS A 91 -10.08 28.00 33.57
C LYS A 91 -10.95 27.92 32.33
N VAL A 92 -12.02 28.70 32.29
CA VAL A 92 -12.93 28.76 31.15
C VAL A 92 -12.95 30.18 30.59
N ALA A 93 -12.64 30.31 29.31
CA ALA A 93 -12.66 31.59 28.60
C ALA A 93 -13.68 31.57 27.47
N THR A 94 -14.18 32.76 27.11
CA THR A 94 -14.82 32.96 25.82
C THR A 94 -14.03 33.94 24.95
N ILE A 95 -13.80 33.56 23.69
CA ILE A 95 -13.20 34.41 22.66
C ILE A 95 -14.24 34.53 21.55
N THR A 96 -14.85 35.70 21.41
CA THR A 96 -16.03 35.86 20.55
C THR A 96 -16.04 37.16 19.75
N GLY A 97 -16.49 37.10 18.49
CA GLY A 97 -16.74 38.28 17.68
C GLY A 97 -17.94 39.12 18.14
N SER A 98 -18.70 38.62 19.13
CA SER A 98 -19.83 39.29 19.77
C SER A 98 -19.40 40.49 20.62
N PHE A 99 -20.33 41.04 21.40
CA PHE A 99 -20.20 42.36 22.01
C PHE A 99 -20.23 42.35 23.53
N ASP A 100 -19.45 43.24 24.14
CA ASP A 100 -19.34 43.48 25.60
C ASP A 100 -20.70 43.54 26.31
N LEU A 101 -21.66 44.28 25.77
CA LEU A 101 -23.01 44.42 26.35
C LEU A 101 -23.79 43.10 26.52
N ILE A 102 -23.39 42.03 25.81
CA ILE A 102 -23.98 40.70 25.89
C ILE A 102 -22.99 39.72 26.54
N ALA A 103 -21.76 39.66 26.03
CA ALA A 103 -20.73 38.73 26.47
C ALA A 103 -20.43 38.87 27.97
N ASP A 104 -20.37 40.09 28.49
CA ASP A 104 -20.10 40.34 29.92
C ASP A 104 -21.22 39.77 30.79
N ILE A 105 -22.49 40.00 30.43
CA ILE A 105 -23.65 39.53 31.19
C ILE A 105 -23.73 38.00 31.17
N ILE A 106 -23.50 37.38 30.00
CA ILE A 106 -23.50 35.92 29.88
C ILE A 106 -22.31 35.33 30.64
N GLY A 107 -21.13 35.93 30.54
CA GLY A 107 -19.94 35.47 31.22
C GLY A 107 -20.05 35.57 32.74
N GLU A 108 -20.61 36.65 33.28
CA GLU A 108 -20.92 36.78 34.70
C GLU A 108 -21.93 35.72 35.16
N LYS A 109 -23.01 35.51 34.38
CA LYS A 109 -24.05 34.51 34.66
C LYS A 109 -23.49 33.07 34.72
N LEU A 110 -22.43 32.80 33.98
CA LEU A 110 -21.77 31.49 33.89
C LEU A 110 -20.48 31.40 34.71
N ASN A 111 -20.06 32.51 35.33
CA ASN A 111 -18.81 32.64 36.08
C ASN A 111 -17.58 32.25 35.24
N LEU A 112 -17.47 32.80 34.02
CA LEU A 112 -16.29 32.63 33.16
C LEU A 112 -15.07 33.34 33.77
N ASP A 113 -13.88 32.78 33.53
CA ASP A 113 -12.62 33.36 34.02
C ASP A 113 -12.13 34.48 33.10
N TYR A 114 -12.39 34.39 31.79
CA TYR A 114 -12.04 35.41 30.81
C TYR A 114 -13.14 35.62 29.78
N ILE A 115 -13.35 36.88 29.40
CA ILE A 115 -14.30 37.29 28.38
C ILE A 115 -13.56 38.22 27.44
N ILE A 116 -13.26 37.73 26.23
CA ILE A 116 -12.62 38.53 25.18
C ILE A 116 -13.60 38.69 24.04
N CYS A 117 -14.06 39.93 23.84
CA CYS A 117 -15.08 40.28 22.86
C CYS A 117 -14.81 41.64 22.21
N ASN A 118 -15.62 41.98 21.21
CA ASN A 118 -15.65 43.32 20.66
C ASN A 118 -16.49 44.26 21.54
N LYS A 119 -16.32 45.56 21.35
CA LYS A 119 -16.94 46.61 22.13
C LYS A 119 -17.84 47.46 21.27
N LEU A 120 -19.12 47.58 21.66
CA LEU A 120 -20.05 48.50 21.02
C LEU A 120 -19.94 49.89 21.63
N HIS A 121 -19.62 50.88 20.81
CA HIS A 121 -19.56 52.26 21.26
C HIS A 121 -20.97 52.82 21.46
N HIS A 122 -21.15 53.55 22.56
CA HIS A 122 -22.42 54.18 22.90
C HIS A 122 -22.21 55.59 23.46
N LYS A 123 -23.19 56.48 23.21
CA LYS A 123 -23.22 57.85 23.74
C LYS A 123 -24.64 58.17 24.19
N ASN A 124 -24.78 58.75 25.38
CA ASN A 124 -26.08 59.07 25.99
C ASN A 124 -27.04 57.87 26.07
N GLY A 125 -26.52 56.66 26.34
CA GLY A 125 -27.32 55.43 26.44
C GLY A 125 -27.77 54.82 25.10
N LEU A 126 -27.28 55.34 23.96
CA LEU A 126 -27.60 54.85 22.62
C LEU A 126 -26.34 54.39 21.88
N LEU A 127 -26.43 53.32 21.10
CA LEU A 127 -25.34 52.85 20.25
C LEU A 127 -24.98 53.88 19.17
N THR A 128 -23.69 54.14 18.96
CA THR A 128 -23.20 55.06 17.93
C THR A 128 -23.14 54.41 16.54
N GLY A 129 -23.14 53.07 16.48
CA GLY A 129 -22.90 52.29 15.26
C GLY A 129 -21.42 52.06 14.96
N GLU A 130 -20.55 52.26 15.94
CA GLU A 130 -19.11 51.99 15.84
C GLU A 130 -18.74 50.79 16.73
N VAL A 131 -17.77 50.00 16.28
CA VAL A 131 -17.24 48.83 16.98
C VAL A 131 -15.72 48.94 17.08
N SER A 132 -15.17 48.55 18.22
CA SER A 132 -13.73 48.36 18.40
C SER A 132 -13.48 47.05 19.13
N GLY A 133 -12.23 46.63 19.23
CA GLY A 133 -11.87 45.48 20.03
C GLY A 133 -10.84 44.58 19.37
N PRO A 134 -10.32 43.60 20.12
CA PRO A 134 -9.26 42.71 19.67
C PRO A 134 -9.62 41.97 18.37
N LEU A 135 -10.85 41.49 18.23
CA LEU A 135 -11.29 40.66 17.11
C LEU A 135 -11.76 41.47 15.89
N VAL A 136 -11.62 42.79 15.93
CA VAL A 136 -11.74 43.65 14.74
C VAL A 136 -10.44 43.62 13.91
N GLU A 137 -9.29 43.39 14.54
CA GLU A 137 -7.97 43.47 13.91
C GLU A 137 -7.18 42.15 13.99
N LYS A 138 -7.41 41.35 15.03
CA LYS A 138 -6.69 40.10 15.29
C LYS A 138 -7.59 38.89 15.07
N THR A 139 -6.98 37.74 14.81
CA THR A 139 -7.69 36.46 14.73
C THR A 139 -7.95 35.88 16.12
N LYS A 140 -8.88 34.92 16.24
CA LYS A 140 -9.09 34.20 17.50
C LYS A 140 -7.83 33.43 17.95
N TYR A 141 -6.99 32.99 17.00
CA TYR A 141 -5.67 32.41 17.29
C TYR A 141 -4.75 33.39 18.02
N ASP A 142 -4.63 34.64 17.54
CA ASP A 142 -3.75 35.63 18.15
C ASP A 142 -4.18 35.93 19.60
N ILE A 143 -5.49 36.03 19.83
CA ILE A 143 -6.06 36.25 21.16
C ILE A 143 -5.85 35.05 22.08
N LEU A 144 -6.06 33.83 21.57
CA LEU A 144 -5.79 32.63 22.34
C LEU A 144 -4.31 32.55 22.74
N LYS A 145 -3.41 32.87 21.80
CA LYS A 145 -1.98 32.90 22.05
C LYS A 145 -1.61 33.88 23.16
N GLU A 146 -2.11 35.12 23.09
CA GLU A 146 -1.88 36.15 24.11
C GLU A 146 -2.38 35.69 25.49
N LEU A 147 -3.58 35.12 25.55
CA LEU A 147 -4.15 34.60 26.80
C LEU A 147 -3.32 33.45 27.39
N LEU A 148 -2.84 32.52 26.55
CA LEU A 148 -1.98 31.43 27.00
C LEU A 148 -0.63 31.93 27.52
N GLU A 149 -0.03 32.93 26.85
CA GLU A 149 1.22 33.55 27.27
C GLU A 149 1.09 34.27 28.62
N GLU A 150 0.00 35.02 28.83
CA GLU A 150 -0.30 35.70 30.10
C GLU A 150 -0.45 34.72 31.28
N GLU A 151 -1.06 33.57 31.03
CA GLU A 151 -1.30 32.53 32.05
C GLU A 151 -0.13 31.55 32.23
N GLY A 152 0.89 31.61 31.36
CA GLY A 152 1.99 30.66 31.34
C GLY A 152 1.53 29.24 30.97
N PHE A 153 0.52 29.13 30.11
CA PHE A 153 0.01 27.88 29.56
C PHE A 153 0.51 27.67 28.12
N SER A 154 0.44 26.42 27.66
CA SER A 154 0.73 26.06 26.27
C SER A 154 -0.54 25.65 25.53
N PHE A 155 -0.50 25.70 24.19
CA PHE A 155 -1.58 25.20 23.34
C PHE A 155 -1.93 23.71 23.62
N ASP A 156 -0.94 22.90 24.01
CA ASP A 156 -1.12 21.50 24.40
C ASP A 156 -1.93 21.32 25.71
N GLU A 157 -2.19 22.40 26.44
CA GLU A 157 -2.99 22.43 27.68
C GLU A 157 -4.35 23.11 27.47
N CYS A 158 -4.71 23.39 26.21
CA CYS A 158 -5.92 24.11 25.84
C CYS A 158 -6.88 23.24 25.03
N VAL A 159 -8.18 23.33 25.31
CA VAL A 159 -9.26 22.81 24.45
C VAL A 159 -10.02 24.00 23.88
N ALA A 160 -10.34 23.97 22.59
CA ALA A 160 -11.10 25.02 21.93
C ALA A 160 -12.41 24.45 21.34
N VAL A 161 -13.51 25.20 21.45
CA VAL A 161 -14.83 24.81 20.96
C VAL A 161 -15.44 25.95 20.16
N GLY A 162 -15.90 25.66 18.94
CA GLY A 162 -16.42 26.65 18.00
C GLY A 162 -17.36 26.03 16.96
N ASP A 163 -18.16 26.88 16.29
CA ASP A 163 -19.13 26.47 15.27
C ASP A 163 -18.83 27.08 13.88
N GLY A 164 -18.09 28.20 13.86
CA GLY A 164 -17.94 29.08 12.72
C GLY A 164 -16.56 29.05 12.06
N ALA A 165 -16.47 29.58 10.84
CA ALA A 165 -15.21 29.63 10.09
C ALA A 165 -14.14 30.52 10.77
N ASN A 166 -14.57 31.53 11.52
CA ASN A 166 -13.75 32.38 12.38
C ASN A 166 -13.07 31.61 13.53
N ASP A 167 -13.59 30.44 13.90
CA ASP A 167 -13.02 29.59 14.96
C ASP A 167 -11.90 28.67 14.47
N ILE A 168 -11.82 28.39 13.17
CA ILE A 168 -10.90 27.39 12.60
C ILE A 168 -9.46 27.62 13.10
N SER A 169 -8.99 28.87 13.05
CA SER A 169 -7.64 29.22 13.52
C SER A 169 -7.39 28.90 15.00
N MET A 170 -8.40 29.05 15.85
CA MET A 170 -8.35 28.74 17.27
C MET A 170 -8.42 27.22 17.49
N LEU A 171 -9.33 26.53 16.79
CA LEU A 171 -9.53 25.09 16.86
C LEU A 171 -8.28 24.31 16.45
N GLU A 172 -7.68 24.64 15.30
CA GLU A 172 -6.47 23.98 14.77
C GLU A 172 -5.25 24.18 15.67
N SER A 173 -5.24 25.24 16.48
CA SER A 173 -4.10 25.56 17.35
C SER A 173 -4.15 24.88 18.72
N ALA A 174 -5.35 24.52 19.21
CA ALA A 174 -5.53 23.93 20.52
C ALA A 174 -5.08 22.46 20.56
N LYS A 175 -4.93 21.89 21.76
CA LYS A 175 -4.67 20.45 21.91
C LYS A 175 -5.77 19.60 21.31
N LEU A 176 -7.00 20.10 21.46
CA LEU A 176 -8.22 19.53 20.94
C LEU A 176 -9.13 20.66 20.48
N GLY A 177 -9.38 20.72 19.19
CA GLY A 177 -10.41 21.55 18.57
C GLY A 177 -11.71 20.75 18.41
N ILE A 178 -12.80 21.24 19.00
CA ILE A 178 -14.13 20.64 18.90
C ILE A 178 -15.03 21.54 18.04
N ALA A 179 -15.48 21.00 16.89
CA ALA A 179 -16.53 21.58 16.09
C ALA A 179 -17.89 21.25 16.72
N PHE A 180 -18.55 22.26 17.31
CA PHE A 180 -19.83 22.10 17.99
C PHE A 180 -20.98 22.62 17.12
N ASN A 181 -21.87 21.72 16.69
CA ASN A 181 -22.97 21.97 15.75
C ASN A 181 -22.54 22.87 14.57
N ALA A 182 -21.33 22.61 14.08
CA ALA A 182 -20.59 23.56 13.26
C ALA A 182 -20.95 23.50 11.77
N LYS A 183 -20.54 24.53 11.02
CA LYS A 183 -20.64 24.55 9.54
C LYS A 183 -19.70 23.50 8.92
N PRO A 184 -19.99 22.98 7.70
CA PRO A 184 -19.18 21.92 7.08
C PRO A 184 -17.68 22.21 7.02
N ILE A 185 -17.30 23.45 6.69
CA ILE A 185 -15.90 23.88 6.61
C ILE A 185 -15.15 23.75 7.94
N VAL A 186 -15.85 23.89 9.07
CA VAL A 186 -15.26 23.77 10.42
C VAL A 186 -15.11 22.31 10.80
N LYS A 187 -16.09 21.47 10.44
CA LYS A 187 -16.04 20.02 10.67
C LYS A 187 -14.84 19.36 10.01
N GLU A 188 -14.43 19.83 8.83
CA GLU A 188 -13.24 19.34 8.13
C GLU A 188 -11.91 19.69 8.81
N LYS A 189 -11.92 20.67 9.72
CA LYS A 189 -10.72 21.25 10.35
C LYS A 189 -10.58 20.94 11.84
N ALA A 190 -11.65 20.52 12.49
CA ALA A 190 -11.65 20.17 13.91
C ALA A 190 -11.22 18.71 14.14
N ASP A 191 -10.69 18.42 15.32
CA ASP A 191 -10.32 17.06 15.73
C ASP A 191 -11.57 16.22 16.05
N ILE A 192 -12.59 16.84 16.64
CA ILE A 192 -13.84 16.20 17.07
C ILE A 192 -15.03 17.01 16.56
N ILE A 193 -16.09 16.29 16.18
CA ILE A 193 -17.34 16.87 15.74
C ILE A 193 -18.45 16.45 16.72
N VAL A 194 -19.16 17.42 17.25
CA VAL A 194 -20.35 17.23 18.10
C VAL A 194 -21.54 17.82 17.36
N GLU A 195 -22.47 17.00 16.88
CA GLU A 195 -23.63 17.48 16.12
C GLU A 195 -24.85 17.78 17.00
N GLU A 196 -24.91 17.21 18.20
CA GLU A 196 -25.99 17.45 19.13
C GLU A 196 -25.87 18.86 19.73
N LYS A 197 -26.97 19.63 19.73
CA LYS A 197 -27.06 20.96 20.36
C LYS A 197 -27.09 20.86 21.91
N ASN A 198 -26.13 20.15 22.48
CA ASN A 198 -25.97 19.97 23.92
C ASN A 198 -24.49 20.05 24.29
N LEU A 199 -24.11 21.13 24.97
CA LEU A 199 -22.71 21.38 25.33
C LEU A 199 -22.18 20.39 26.37
N LYS A 200 -23.02 19.54 26.99
CA LYS A 200 -22.53 18.41 27.81
C LYS A 200 -21.76 17.38 26.99
N CYS A 201 -22.07 17.27 25.69
CA CYS A 201 -21.46 16.26 24.82
C CYS A 201 -19.96 16.46 24.62
N ILE A 202 -19.39 17.61 25.00
CA ILE A 202 -17.93 17.83 24.94
C ILE A 202 -17.17 17.18 26.12
N ILE A 203 -17.84 16.93 27.25
CA ILE A 203 -17.21 16.47 28.50
C ILE A 203 -16.45 15.15 28.31
N PRO A 204 -17.01 14.10 27.68
CA PRO A 204 -16.33 12.82 27.54
C PRO A 204 -15.00 12.91 26.78
N PHE A 205 -14.93 13.75 25.75
CA PHE A 205 -13.70 13.95 24.96
C PHE A 205 -12.60 14.62 25.78
N ILE A 206 -12.98 15.52 26.69
CA ILE A 206 -12.04 16.18 27.61
C ILE A 206 -11.57 15.18 28.67
N GLU A 207 -12.45 14.32 29.19
CA GLU A 207 -12.08 13.25 30.13
C GLU A 207 -11.12 12.23 29.49
N GLU A 208 -11.40 11.78 28.26
CA GLU A 208 -10.54 10.84 27.53
C GLU A 208 -9.12 11.40 27.32
N LEU A 209 -8.98 12.72 27.08
CA LEU A 209 -7.68 13.38 27.01
C LEU A 209 -6.91 13.38 28.32
N GLU A 210 -7.60 13.44 29.46
CA GLU A 210 -6.97 13.34 30.78
C GLU A 210 -6.54 11.90 31.06
N GLU A 211 -7.35 10.91 30.70
CA GLU A 211 -7.04 9.49 30.85
C GLU A 211 -5.89 9.05 29.93
N SER A 212 -5.86 9.53 28.69
CA SER A 212 -4.79 9.27 27.71
C SER A 212 -3.43 9.83 28.16
N ASN A 213 -3.42 10.90 28.94
CA ASN A 213 -2.22 11.48 29.55
C ASN A 213 -1.76 10.76 30.82
N ASN A 214 -2.57 9.84 31.34
CA ASN A 214 -2.29 9.03 32.54
C ASN A 214 -1.79 7.62 32.20
N ILE A 215 -1.22 7.38 31.01
CA ILE A 215 -0.40 6.19 30.81
C ILE A 215 0.82 6.33 31.72
N THR A 216 0.87 5.48 32.75
CA THR A 216 2.01 5.41 33.65
C THR A 216 3.26 5.01 32.87
N LEU A 217 4.44 5.42 33.35
CA LEU A 217 5.71 5.01 32.75
C LEU A 217 5.82 3.47 32.64
N GLU A 218 5.20 2.76 33.58
CA GLU A 218 5.11 1.30 33.66
C GLU A 218 4.29 0.72 32.51
N GLU A 219 3.07 1.22 32.27
CA GLU A 219 2.23 0.80 31.14
C GLU A 219 2.84 1.11 29.77
N ALA A 220 3.57 2.23 29.64
CA ALA A 220 4.28 2.56 28.41
C ALA A 220 5.49 1.62 28.15
N LEU A 221 6.16 1.18 29.22
CA LEU A 221 7.24 0.20 29.15
C LEU A 221 6.71 -1.21 28.85
N ASP A 222 5.56 -1.58 29.41
CA ASP A 222 4.91 -2.87 29.15
C ASP A 222 4.45 -2.96 27.69
N LYS A 223 3.77 -1.91 27.18
CA LYS A 223 3.41 -1.82 25.75
C LYS A 223 4.63 -1.91 24.85
N LYS A 224 5.74 -1.27 25.23
CA LYS A 224 7.00 -1.37 24.49
C LYS A 224 7.52 -2.82 24.46
N SER A 225 7.55 -3.50 25.61
CA SER A 225 7.99 -4.90 25.70
C SER A 225 7.12 -5.80 24.82
N GLU A 226 5.80 -5.61 24.85
CA GLU A 226 4.86 -6.39 24.03
C GLU A 226 5.10 -6.20 22.53
N TYR A 227 5.33 -4.96 22.09
CA TYR A 227 5.65 -4.68 20.68
C TYR A 227 7.03 -5.21 20.28
N GLU A 228 8.02 -5.18 21.17
CA GLU A 228 9.35 -5.77 20.94
C GLU A 228 9.26 -7.30 20.80
N ASP A 229 8.45 -7.97 21.62
CA ASP A 229 8.19 -9.41 21.53
C ASP A 229 7.49 -9.76 20.21
N LYS A 230 6.43 -9.03 19.85
CA LYS A 230 5.74 -9.18 18.56
C LYS A 230 6.67 -8.95 17.37
N LEU A 231 7.54 -7.95 17.45
CA LEU A 231 8.55 -7.68 16.42
C LEU A 231 9.52 -8.85 16.30
N SER A 232 10.02 -9.38 17.42
CA SER A 232 10.97 -10.50 17.43
C SER A 232 10.36 -11.77 16.81
N ALA A 233 9.09 -12.07 17.10
CA ALA A 233 8.36 -13.19 16.52
C ALA A 233 8.17 -13.01 15.00
N THR A 234 7.74 -11.81 14.58
CA THR A 234 7.52 -11.49 13.15
C THR A 234 8.83 -11.55 12.35
N LEU A 235 9.95 -11.12 12.93
CA LEU A 235 11.26 -11.22 12.30
C LEU A 235 11.72 -12.67 12.13
N LYS A 236 11.52 -13.53 13.14
CA LYS A 236 11.81 -14.97 13.03
C LYS A 236 11.00 -15.61 11.91
N GLU A 237 9.69 -15.37 11.85
CA GLU A 237 8.83 -15.89 10.78
C GLU A 237 9.29 -15.40 9.39
N ARG A 238 9.64 -14.11 9.27
CA ARG A 238 10.16 -13.53 8.02
C ARG A 238 11.45 -14.22 7.59
N ASP A 239 12.37 -14.44 8.51
CA ASP A 239 13.67 -15.03 8.23
C ASP A 239 13.54 -16.52 7.85
N GLU A 240 12.64 -17.27 8.50
CA GLU A 240 12.28 -18.63 8.10
C GLU A 240 11.70 -18.69 6.68
N LEU A 241 10.79 -17.77 6.33
CA LEU A 241 10.21 -17.69 4.98
C LEU A 241 11.27 -17.34 3.93
N ASN A 242 12.19 -16.44 4.25
CA ASN A 242 13.31 -16.09 3.37
C ASN A 242 14.27 -17.27 3.17
N ASN A 243 14.55 -18.04 4.22
CA ASN A 243 15.38 -19.24 4.11
C ASN A 243 14.70 -20.29 3.23
N LYS A 244 13.41 -20.56 3.42
CA LYS A 244 12.63 -21.45 2.54
C LYS A 244 12.61 -20.97 1.10
N ALA A 245 12.47 -19.65 0.87
CA ALA A 245 12.57 -19.08 -0.47
C ALA A 245 13.95 -19.32 -1.09
N LYS A 246 15.02 -19.14 -0.31
CA LYS A 246 16.40 -19.37 -0.78
C LYS A 246 16.61 -20.83 -1.20
N GLU A 247 16.17 -21.79 -0.40
CA GLU A 247 16.23 -23.23 -0.72
C GLU A 247 15.51 -23.55 -2.04
N LYS A 248 14.30 -22.99 -2.23
CA LYS A 248 13.52 -23.21 -3.47
C LYS A 248 14.16 -22.55 -4.68
N LYS A 249 14.82 -21.40 -4.51
CA LYS A 249 15.60 -20.76 -5.57
C LYS A 249 16.80 -21.60 -5.98
N GLU A 250 17.56 -22.12 -5.01
CA GLU A 250 18.71 -22.99 -5.26
C GLU A 250 18.27 -24.26 -6.00
N LEU A 251 17.21 -24.92 -5.54
CA LEU A 251 16.62 -26.08 -6.21
C LEU A 251 16.19 -25.77 -7.65
N ARG A 252 15.52 -24.64 -7.88
CA ARG A 252 15.12 -24.19 -9.23
C ARG A 252 16.34 -23.99 -10.13
N ASP A 253 17.39 -23.35 -9.62
CA ASP A 253 18.59 -23.06 -10.39
C ASP A 253 19.35 -24.34 -10.75
N GLU A 254 19.41 -25.31 -9.83
CA GLU A 254 19.95 -26.66 -10.08
C GLU A 254 19.15 -27.42 -11.15
N LEU A 255 17.82 -27.44 -11.03
CA LEU A 255 16.94 -28.12 -11.98
C LEU A 255 17.05 -27.49 -13.38
N ASN A 256 17.10 -26.16 -13.46
CA ASN A 256 17.30 -25.45 -14.72
C ASN A 256 18.64 -25.78 -15.38
N ASN A 257 19.70 -25.94 -14.60
CA ASN A 257 21.00 -26.38 -15.11
C ASN A 257 20.93 -27.81 -15.65
N LYS A 258 20.32 -28.74 -14.89
CA LYS A 258 20.10 -30.14 -15.34
C LYS A 258 19.25 -30.20 -16.61
N ALA A 259 18.19 -29.38 -16.71
CA ALA A 259 17.36 -29.29 -17.92
C ALA A 259 18.14 -28.79 -19.13
N LYS A 260 19.04 -27.81 -18.95
CA LYS A 260 19.92 -27.32 -20.03
C LYS A 260 20.89 -28.40 -20.50
N GLU A 261 21.46 -29.17 -19.58
CA GLU A 261 22.36 -30.28 -19.92
C GLU A 261 21.61 -31.39 -20.68
N ALA A 262 20.44 -31.81 -20.21
CA ALA A 262 19.58 -32.80 -20.87
C ALA A 262 19.14 -32.34 -22.27
N LEU A 263 18.75 -31.07 -22.40
CA LEU A 263 18.42 -30.46 -23.69
C LEU A 263 19.63 -30.44 -24.64
N GLY A 264 20.82 -30.13 -24.12
CA GLY A 264 22.07 -30.16 -24.88
C GLY A 264 22.37 -31.57 -25.41
N LEU A 265 22.15 -32.61 -24.61
CA LEU A 265 22.27 -34.00 -25.03
C LEU A 265 21.23 -34.37 -26.09
N ALA A 266 19.97 -33.95 -25.92
CA ALA A 266 18.91 -34.17 -26.90
C ALA A 266 19.25 -33.56 -28.27
N ILE A 267 19.79 -32.34 -28.28
CA ILE A 267 20.26 -31.66 -29.50
C ILE A 267 21.39 -32.45 -30.16
N LYS A 268 22.37 -32.94 -29.39
CA LYS A 268 23.45 -33.79 -29.93
C LYS A 268 22.91 -35.07 -30.58
N PHE A 269 21.93 -35.74 -29.97
CA PHE A 269 21.30 -36.92 -30.56
C PHE A 269 20.50 -36.59 -31.82
N ARG A 270 19.82 -35.43 -31.84
CA ARG A 270 19.14 -34.93 -33.04
C ARG A 270 20.09 -34.69 -34.19
N ASP A 271 21.22 -34.05 -33.93
CA ASP A 271 22.19 -33.72 -34.97
C ASP A 271 22.86 -35.00 -35.52
N LYS A 272 23.25 -35.94 -34.64
CA LYS A 272 23.72 -37.28 -35.05
C LYS A 272 22.70 -38.05 -35.89
N ARG A 273 21.43 -38.08 -35.47
CA ARG A 273 20.34 -38.70 -36.24
C ARG A 273 20.21 -38.05 -37.63
N ASN A 274 20.32 -36.73 -37.70
CA ASN A 274 20.22 -36.00 -38.98
C ASN A 274 21.40 -36.33 -39.90
N GLU A 275 22.61 -36.50 -39.37
CA GLU A 275 23.77 -36.97 -40.13
C GLU A 275 23.57 -38.39 -40.69
N ILE A 276 23.11 -39.32 -39.85
CA ILE A 276 22.82 -40.69 -40.27
C ILE A 276 21.71 -40.71 -41.33
N ASN A 277 20.66 -39.91 -41.16
CA ASN A 277 19.57 -39.81 -42.15
C ASN A 277 20.08 -39.31 -43.52
N LYS A 278 21.05 -38.38 -43.55
CA LYS A 278 21.69 -37.97 -44.81
C LYS A 278 22.41 -39.15 -45.47
N MET A 279 23.16 -39.93 -44.69
CA MET A 279 23.83 -41.14 -45.19
C MET A 279 22.84 -42.21 -45.68
N VAL A 280 21.70 -42.38 -44.99
CA VAL A 280 20.60 -43.26 -45.43
C VAL A 280 20.05 -42.78 -46.76
N GLU A 281 19.82 -41.49 -46.92
CA GLU A 281 19.29 -40.91 -48.15
C GLU A 281 20.27 -41.09 -49.32
N GLU A 282 21.56 -40.87 -49.10
CA GLU A 282 22.61 -41.10 -50.09
C GLU A 282 22.70 -42.58 -50.51
N ASN A 283 22.69 -43.51 -49.56
CA ASN A 283 22.67 -44.94 -49.87
C ASN A 283 21.38 -45.37 -50.59
N LYS A 284 20.22 -44.77 -50.26
CA LYS A 284 18.96 -44.97 -51.01
C LYS A 284 19.10 -44.49 -52.45
N ARG A 285 19.65 -43.29 -52.68
CA ARG A 285 19.90 -42.76 -54.04
C ARG A 285 20.82 -43.67 -54.84
N LEU A 286 21.96 -44.07 -54.28
CA LEU A 286 22.91 -44.99 -54.92
C LEU A 286 22.29 -46.36 -55.22
N ARG A 287 21.49 -46.90 -54.30
CA ARG A 287 20.73 -48.13 -54.50
C ARG A 287 19.71 -47.99 -55.63
N ASP A 288 18.97 -46.88 -55.67
CA ASP A 288 17.92 -46.67 -56.66
C ASP A 288 18.50 -46.44 -58.06
N GLU A 289 19.64 -45.74 -58.17
CA GLU A 289 20.44 -45.63 -59.38
C GLU A 289 20.99 -46.98 -59.85
N THR A 290 21.53 -47.79 -58.93
CA THR A 290 22.01 -49.14 -59.22
C THR A 290 20.85 -50.02 -59.69
N ASN A 291 19.69 -49.95 -59.04
CA ASN A 291 18.48 -50.65 -59.45
C ASN A 291 17.91 -50.15 -60.77
N LYS A 292 18.09 -48.87 -61.11
CA LYS A 292 17.75 -48.32 -62.43
C LYS A 292 18.64 -48.92 -63.51
N LYS A 293 19.97 -48.95 -63.30
CA LYS A 293 20.94 -49.61 -64.20
C LYS A 293 20.65 -51.11 -64.35
N ILE A 294 20.32 -51.81 -63.27
CA ILE A 294 19.89 -53.22 -63.31
C ILE A 294 18.61 -53.38 -64.15
N ARG A 295 17.63 -52.48 -64.01
CA ARG A 295 16.39 -52.51 -64.80
C ARG A 295 16.67 -52.27 -66.29
N GLU A 296 17.50 -51.29 -66.63
CA GLU A 296 17.91 -50.99 -68.01
C GLU A 296 18.64 -52.17 -68.66
N LEU A 297 19.60 -52.79 -67.95
CA LEU A 297 20.30 -54.01 -68.40
C LEU A 297 19.36 -55.20 -68.55
N LYS A 298 18.40 -55.39 -67.63
CA LYS A 298 17.39 -56.46 -67.72
C LYS A 298 16.41 -56.26 -68.89
N TRP A 299 16.08 -55.02 -69.25
CA TRP A 299 15.10 -54.67 -70.28
C TRP A 299 15.70 -54.39 -71.66
N SER A 300 16.93 -54.86 -71.93
CA SER A 300 17.59 -54.70 -73.22
C SER A 300 16.75 -55.27 -74.39
N PRO A 301 16.81 -54.66 -75.60
CA PRO A 301 16.07 -55.14 -76.78
C PRO A 301 16.32 -56.62 -77.07
N PHE A 302 17.55 -57.08 -76.83
CA PHE A 302 17.97 -58.48 -76.98
C PHE A 302 17.25 -59.43 -76.02
N ARG A 303 17.14 -59.09 -74.73
CA ARG A 303 16.39 -59.91 -73.76
C ARG A 303 14.89 -59.94 -74.03
N ARG A 304 14.29 -58.82 -74.46
CA ARG A 304 12.87 -58.79 -74.89
C ARG A 304 12.64 -59.70 -76.11
N LYS A 305 13.55 -59.67 -77.09
CA LYS A 305 13.49 -60.52 -78.30
C LYS A 305 13.65 -62.00 -77.93
N ARG A 306 14.62 -62.32 -77.07
CA ARG A 306 14.82 -63.67 -76.51
C ARG A 306 13.58 -64.20 -75.78
N LEU A 307 12.99 -63.43 -74.86
CA LEU A 307 11.78 -63.82 -74.12
C LEU A 307 10.55 -64.01 -75.02
N LYS A 308 10.42 -63.23 -76.10
CA LYS A 308 9.37 -63.43 -77.11
C LYS A 308 9.58 -64.73 -77.89
N LEU A 309 10.81 -64.99 -78.36
CA LEU A 309 11.18 -66.22 -79.05
C LEU A 309 11.00 -67.46 -78.15
N GLU A 310 11.43 -67.41 -76.88
CA GLU A 310 11.24 -68.51 -75.91
C GLU A 310 9.75 -68.79 -75.63
N LYS A 311 8.92 -67.75 -75.52
CA LYS A 311 7.47 -67.91 -75.36
C LYS A 311 6.81 -68.49 -76.62
N GLU A 312 7.26 -68.11 -77.80
CA GLU A 312 6.76 -68.66 -79.06
C GLU A 312 7.18 -70.11 -79.27
N ILE A 313 8.44 -70.46 -78.98
CA ILE A 313 8.93 -71.84 -78.99
C ILE A 313 8.13 -72.70 -78.01
N ARG A 314 7.94 -72.26 -76.76
CA ARG A 314 7.11 -72.98 -75.77
C ARG A 314 5.66 -73.17 -76.23
N LYS A 315 5.09 -72.19 -76.93
CA LYS A 315 3.73 -72.32 -77.48
C LYS A 315 3.69 -73.37 -78.58
N ILE A 316 4.66 -73.37 -79.50
CA ILE A 316 4.75 -74.34 -80.59
C ILE A 316 5.00 -75.75 -80.02
N ASP A 317 5.96 -75.90 -79.10
CA ASP A 317 6.26 -77.18 -78.44
C ASP A 317 5.02 -77.73 -77.72
N LYS A 318 4.30 -76.88 -76.98
CA LYS A 318 3.05 -77.29 -76.31
C LYS A 318 1.96 -77.71 -77.31
N ILE A 319 1.86 -77.06 -78.47
CA ILE A 319 0.89 -77.43 -79.51
C ILE A 319 1.24 -78.80 -80.10
N ILE A 320 2.53 -79.06 -80.37
CA ILE A 320 3.02 -80.35 -80.85
C ILE A 320 2.75 -81.45 -79.80
N GLU A 321 3.00 -81.18 -78.52
CA GLU A 321 2.81 -82.15 -77.43
C GLU A 321 1.34 -82.47 -77.13
N THR A 322 0.41 -81.55 -77.38
CA THR A 322 -0.98 -81.67 -76.92
C THR A 322 -2.01 -81.93 -78.02
N GLN A 323 -1.64 -81.78 -79.30
CA GLN A 323 -2.59 -81.92 -80.43
C GLN A 323 -2.14 -83.02 -81.40
N VAL A 324 -3.08 -83.85 -81.85
CA VAL A 324 -2.85 -84.82 -82.94
C VAL A 324 -2.91 -84.09 -84.27
N LEU A 325 -1.77 -83.95 -84.94
CA LEU A 325 -1.60 -83.14 -86.15
C LEU A 325 -1.36 -84.02 -87.39
N ASP A 326 -1.67 -83.49 -88.57
CA ASP A 326 -1.30 -84.11 -89.85
C ASP A 326 0.21 -83.97 -90.09
N MET A 327 0.84 -84.99 -90.68
CA MET A 327 2.30 -85.14 -90.81
C MET A 327 2.96 -83.94 -91.51
N LYS A 328 2.25 -83.25 -92.42
CA LYS A 328 2.73 -82.02 -93.06
C LYS A 328 2.75 -80.83 -92.09
N LYS A 329 1.70 -80.65 -91.29
CA LYS A 329 1.57 -79.52 -90.34
C LYS A 329 2.49 -79.68 -89.13
N GLU A 330 2.69 -80.91 -88.67
CA GLU A 330 3.64 -81.22 -87.61
C GLU A 330 5.08 -80.90 -88.06
N ASN A 331 5.47 -81.34 -89.26
CA ASN A 331 6.79 -81.02 -89.83
C ASN A 331 7.01 -79.50 -90.03
N GLU A 332 5.98 -78.74 -90.44
CA GLU A 332 6.06 -77.27 -90.53
C GLU A 332 6.27 -76.60 -89.17
N LEU A 333 5.55 -77.04 -88.13
CA LEU A 333 5.70 -76.53 -86.78
C LEU A 333 7.07 -76.89 -86.18
N VAL A 334 7.55 -78.11 -86.43
CA VAL A 334 8.90 -78.55 -86.01
C VAL A 334 9.98 -77.74 -86.71
N ASN A 335 9.87 -77.51 -88.03
CA ASN A 335 10.83 -76.68 -88.76
C ASN A 335 10.83 -75.24 -88.27
N ARG A 336 9.65 -74.66 -88.04
CA ARG A 336 9.51 -73.31 -87.47
C ARG A 336 10.07 -73.22 -86.05
N ALA A 337 9.84 -74.21 -85.20
CA ALA A 337 10.44 -74.28 -83.86
C ALA A 337 11.96 -74.40 -83.95
N ASN A 338 12.49 -75.19 -84.88
CA ASN A 338 13.93 -75.34 -85.10
C ASN A 338 14.58 -74.05 -85.64
N ASP A 339 13.91 -73.32 -86.53
CA ASP A 339 14.40 -72.03 -87.03
C ASP A 339 14.36 -70.96 -85.93
N LEU A 340 13.29 -70.91 -85.12
CA LEU A 340 13.23 -70.06 -83.93
C LEU A 340 14.30 -70.43 -82.90
N ARG A 341 14.59 -71.72 -82.71
CA ARG A 341 15.69 -72.21 -81.85
C ARG A 341 17.06 -71.82 -82.41
N LYS A 342 17.26 -71.83 -83.74
CA LYS A 342 18.47 -71.33 -84.40
C LYS A 342 18.61 -69.81 -84.24
N GLU A 343 17.52 -69.05 -84.35
CA GLU A 343 17.52 -67.61 -84.07
C GLU A 343 17.82 -67.33 -82.59
N LEU A 344 17.26 -68.12 -81.67
CA LEU A 344 17.54 -68.04 -80.24
C LEU A 344 19.01 -68.35 -79.94
N ALA A 345 19.60 -69.37 -80.57
CA ALA A 345 21.00 -69.74 -80.41
C ALA A 345 21.98 -68.70 -80.97
N LYS A 346 21.58 -67.91 -81.98
CA LYS A 346 22.35 -66.77 -82.48
C LYS A 346 22.37 -65.60 -81.50
N ILE A 347 21.39 -65.49 -80.61
CA ILE A 347 21.39 -64.52 -79.51
C ILE A 347 22.28 -65.08 -78.39
N LYS A 348 23.60 -65.01 -78.58
CA LYS A 348 24.55 -65.24 -77.48
C LYS A 348 24.38 -64.10 -76.48
N GLU A 349 24.05 -64.45 -75.24
CA GLU A 349 24.16 -63.51 -74.13
C GLU A 349 25.66 -63.24 -73.95
N ASP A 350 26.10 -61.99 -74.02
CA ASP A 350 27.47 -61.65 -73.66
C ASP A 350 27.65 -62.05 -72.19
N GLU A 351 28.50 -63.02 -71.87
CA GLU A 351 28.87 -63.42 -70.50
C GLU A 351 29.21 -62.19 -69.64
N LYS A 352 29.75 -61.16 -70.30
CA LYS A 352 30.04 -59.83 -69.76
C LYS A 352 28.82 -59.12 -69.16
N THR A 353 27.66 -59.13 -69.83
CA THR A 353 26.42 -58.49 -69.32
C THR A 353 25.80 -59.23 -68.14
N MET A 354 26.00 -60.55 -68.08
CA MET A 354 25.54 -61.38 -66.95
C MET A 354 26.44 -61.16 -65.73
N ALA A 355 27.76 -61.07 -65.92
CA ALA A 355 28.72 -60.70 -64.88
C ALA A 355 28.45 -59.28 -64.34
N GLU A 356 28.29 -58.29 -65.21
CA GLU A 356 27.96 -56.90 -64.84
C GLU A 356 26.63 -56.81 -64.08
N SER A 357 25.60 -57.58 -64.49
CA SER A 357 24.33 -57.63 -63.76
C SER A 357 24.45 -58.30 -62.39
N LEU A 358 25.35 -59.27 -62.21
CA LEU A 358 25.58 -59.94 -60.94
C LEU A 358 26.34 -59.02 -59.97
N GLU A 359 27.32 -58.27 -60.48
CA GLU A 359 28.07 -57.27 -59.72
C GLU A 359 27.18 -56.12 -59.26
N LEU A 360 26.33 -55.59 -60.14
CA LEU A 360 25.37 -54.53 -59.75
C LEU A 360 24.34 -55.03 -58.72
N LYS A 361 23.93 -56.31 -58.78
CA LYS A 361 23.07 -56.90 -57.75
C LYS A 361 23.77 -56.96 -56.39
N LYS A 362 25.01 -57.46 -56.35
CA LYS A 362 25.82 -57.48 -55.11
C LYS A 362 26.02 -56.07 -54.55
N LEU A 363 26.26 -55.10 -55.43
CA LEU A 363 26.40 -53.69 -55.04
C LEU A 363 25.08 -53.11 -54.48
N SER A 364 23.95 -53.43 -55.11
CA SER A 364 22.62 -53.02 -54.62
C SER A 364 22.25 -53.69 -53.29
N GLU A 365 22.61 -54.96 -53.09
CA GLU A 365 22.41 -55.66 -51.82
C GLU A 365 23.24 -55.02 -50.71
N LYS A 366 24.51 -54.67 -50.99
CA LYS A 366 25.38 -53.94 -50.06
C LYS A 366 24.79 -52.57 -49.66
N TYR A 367 24.28 -51.80 -50.62
CA TYR A 367 23.60 -50.54 -50.31
C TYR A 367 22.30 -50.76 -49.52
N HIS A 368 21.56 -51.84 -49.80
CA HIS A 368 20.36 -52.18 -49.03
C HIS A 368 20.69 -52.53 -47.57
N GLU A 369 21.71 -53.36 -47.34
CA GLU A 369 22.19 -53.69 -45.99
C GLU A 369 22.65 -52.43 -45.23
N ASN A 370 23.38 -51.52 -45.90
CA ASN A 370 23.79 -50.25 -45.31
C ASN A 370 22.59 -49.38 -44.94
N VAL A 371 21.56 -49.30 -45.80
CA VAL A 371 20.33 -48.57 -45.50
C VAL A 371 19.63 -49.15 -44.27
N VAL A 372 19.55 -50.48 -44.14
CA VAL A 372 18.90 -51.12 -42.98
C VAL A 372 19.68 -50.83 -41.69
N LYS A 373 21.02 -50.98 -41.72
CA LYS A 373 21.88 -50.71 -40.56
C LYS A 373 21.78 -49.25 -40.11
N LEU A 374 21.96 -48.30 -41.03
CA LEU A 374 21.89 -46.87 -40.72
C LEU A 374 20.47 -46.44 -40.32
N SER A 375 19.43 -47.06 -40.87
CA SER A 375 18.04 -46.78 -40.47
C SER A 375 17.77 -47.23 -39.03
N ASN A 376 18.28 -48.40 -38.61
CA ASN A 376 18.17 -48.85 -37.23
C ASN A 376 18.96 -47.94 -36.28
N GLU A 377 20.17 -47.53 -36.67
CA GLU A 377 20.99 -46.61 -35.89
C GLU A 377 20.32 -45.24 -35.73
N ALA A 378 19.71 -44.71 -36.80
CA ALA A 378 18.92 -43.48 -36.74
C ALA A 378 17.71 -43.60 -35.80
N GLN A 379 17.05 -44.77 -35.81
CA GLN A 379 15.92 -45.06 -34.92
C GLN A 379 16.37 -45.06 -33.45
N GLU A 380 17.50 -45.70 -33.12
CA GLU A 380 18.06 -45.67 -31.75
C GLU A 380 18.38 -44.26 -31.26
N TYR A 381 19.00 -43.43 -32.11
CA TYR A 381 19.28 -42.03 -31.75
C TYR A 381 17.99 -41.21 -31.64
N HIS A 382 16.95 -41.55 -32.41
CA HIS A 382 15.64 -40.92 -32.27
C HIS A 382 14.98 -41.27 -30.94
N GLU A 383 15.00 -42.52 -30.51
CA GLU A 383 14.47 -42.95 -29.21
C GLU A 383 15.23 -42.32 -28.05
N LYS A 384 16.57 -42.36 -28.09
CA LYS A 384 17.43 -41.67 -27.10
C LYS A 384 17.14 -40.17 -27.02
N MET A 385 16.88 -39.53 -28.16
CA MET A 385 16.49 -38.11 -28.20
C MET A 385 15.14 -37.87 -27.52
N LEU A 386 14.13 -38.70 -27.82
CA LEU A 386 12.80 -38.58 -27.23
C LEU A 386 12.85 -38.77 -25.70
N GLU A 387 13.61 -39.74 -25.22
CA GLU A 387 13.81 -39.97 -23.79
C GLU A 387 14.43 -38.74 -23.10
N GLN A 388 15.42 -38.09 -23.73
CA GLN A 388 16.02 -36.87 -23.18
C GLN A 388 15.07 -35.66 -23.22
N PHE A 389 14.21 -35.54 -24.24
CA PHE A 389 13.18 -34.51 -24.27
C PHE A 389 12.14 -34.70 -23.17
N GLN A 390 11.66 -35.93 -22.96
CA GLN A 390 10.74 -36.26 -21.86
C GLN A 390 11.35 -35.89 -20.51
N LYS A 391 12.61 -36.31 -20.26
CA LYS A 391 13.35 -35.93 -19.03
C LYS A 391 13.50 -34.42 -18.89
N THR A 392 13.76 -33.70 -19.98
CA THR A 392 13.89 -32.23 -19.96
C THR A 392 12.58 -31.56 -19.57
N ASP A 393 11.45 -32.04 -20.12
CA ASP A 393 10.13 -31.49 -19.82
C ASP A 393 9.70 -31.79 -18.38
N GLU A 394 10.01 -32.98 -17.86
CA GLU A 394 9.80 -33.33 -16.45
C GLU A 394 10.61 -32.44 -15.50
N ILE A 395 11.91 -32.24 -15.78
CA ILE A 395 12.78 -31.38 -14.96
C ILE A 395 12.31 -29.92 -15.02
N ARG A 396 11.85 -29.46 -16.19
CA ARG A 396 11.27 -28.12 -16.34
C ARG A 396 10.00 -27.96 -15.52
N ALA A 397 9.10 -28.93 -15.54
CA ALA A 397 7.88 -28.89 -14.73
C ALA A 397 8.21 -28.79 -13.23
N GLN A 398 9.21 -29.55 -12.76
CA GLN A 398 9.69 -29.46 -11.37
C GLN A 398 10.34 -28.09 -11.07
N ALA A 399 11.08 -27.53 -12.02
CA ALA A 399 11.68 -26.19 -11.87
C ALA A 399 10.61 -25.09 -11.78
N ASP A 400 9.54 -25.20 -12.58
CA ASP A 400 8.41 -24.28 -12.55
C ASP A 400 7.63 -24.37 -11.24
N GLU A 401 7.44 -25.59 -10.70
CA GLU A 401 6.85 -25.80 -9.39
C GLU A 401 7.69 -25.15 -8.27
N ALA A 402 9.00 -25.42 -8.26
CA ALA A 402 9.93 -24.79 -7.31
C ALA A 402 9.93 -23.25 -7.44
N HIS A 403 9.80 -22.73 -8.66
CA HIS A 403 9.69 -21.28 -8.89
C HIS A 403 8.38 -20.71 -8.34
N ASN A 404 7.26 -21.39 -8.54
CA ASN A 404 5.97 -20.98 -7.99
C ASN A 404 5.97 -20.96 -6.45
N GLU A 405 6.59 -21.96 -5.82
CA GLU A 405 6.78 -21.98 -4.36
C GLU A 405 7.70 -20.85 -3.88
N PHE A 406 8.80 -20.58 -4.58
CA PHE A 406 9.67 -19.43 -4.29
C PHE A 406 8.88 -18.12 -4.31
N VAL A 407 8.06 -17.88 -5.34
CA VAL A 407 7.24 -16.67 -5.44
C VAL A 407 6.23 -16.58 -4.29
N LYS A 408 5.62 -17.70 -3.88
CA LYS A 408 4.72 -17.75 -2.71
C LYS A 408 5.45 -17.36 -1.42
N PHE A 409 6.61 -17.96 -1.15
CA PHE A 409 7.39 -17.64 0.06
C PHE A 409 7.88 -16.19 0.06
N MET A 410 8.30 -15.65 -1.08
CA MET A 410 8.70 -14.25 -1.21
C MET A 410 7.54 -13.28 -0.93
N LYS A 411 6.34 -13.57 -1.44
CA LYS A 411 5.14 -12.76 -1.15
C LYS A 411 4.80 -12.77 0.34
N LEU A 412 4.84 -13.95 0.98
CA LEU A 412 4.60 -14.08 2.42
C LEU A 412 5.67 -13.33 3.24
N ALA A 413 6.94 -13.45 2.88
CA ALA A 413 8.04 -12.75 3.54
C ALA A 413 7.93 -11.22 3.38
N SER A 414 7.51 -10.73 2.22
CA SER A 414 7.25 -9.30 1.99
C SER A 414 6.11 -8.78 2.86
N LYS A 415 5.03 -9.56 3.01
CA LYS A 415 3.91 -9.20 3.88
C LYS A 415 4.34 -9.11 5.35
N LYS A 416 5.11 -10.10 5.83
CA LYS A 416 5.70 -10.09 7.18
C LYS A 416 6.69 -8.95 7.37
N HIS A 417 7.43 -8.57 6.33
CA HIS A 417 8.29 -7.41 6.37
C HIS A 417 7.51 -6.10 6.51
N GLU A 418 6.39 -5.95 5.81
CA GLU A 418 5.50 -4.79 5.97
C GLU A 418 4.87 -4.75 7.38
N GLU A 419 4.42 -5.89 7.91
CA GLU A 419 3.95 -6.01 9.30
C GLU A 419 5.05 -5.58 10.29
N SER A 420 6.29 -6.03 10.10
CA SER A 420 7.42 -5.63 10.95
C SER A 420 7.73 -4.12 10.91
N LYS A 421 7.49 -3.46 9.76
CA LYS A 421 7.68 -2.00 9.65
C LYS A 421 6.63 -1.24 10.45
N LYS A 422 5.35 -1.68 10.40
CA LYS A 422 4.27 -1.07 11.18
C LYS A 422 4.54 -1.16 12.68
N ILE A 423 4.94 -2.35 13.14
CA ILE A 423 5.33 -2.56 14.55
C ILE A 423 6.52 -1.66 14.94
N MET A 424 7.50 -1.48 14.04
CA MET A 424 8.64 -0.58 14.31
C MET A 424 8.23 0.89 14.42
N GLU A 425 7.26 1.34 13.63
CA GLU A 425 6.68 2.68 13.75
C GLU A 425 5.94 2.87 15.08
N GLU A 426 5.15 1.87 15.50
CA GLU A 426 4.47 1.87 16.80
C GLU A 426 5.49 1.94 17.96
N ILE A 427 6.57 1.14 17.92
CA ILE A 427 7.66 1.20 18.89
C ILE A 427 8.29 2.60 18.93
N LYS A 428 8.45 3.26 17.78
CA LYS A 428 9.01 4.62 17.72
C LYS A 428 8.07 5.64 18.38
N GLN A 429 6.76 5.51 18.18
CA GLN A 429 5.76 6.36 18.83
C GLN A 429 5.75 6.14 20.35
N VAL A 430 5.77 4.89 20.80
CA VAL A 430 5.83 4.55 22.23
C VAL A 430 7.13 5.08 22.85
N ASN A 431 8.29 4.97 22.19
CA ASN A 431 9.54 5.55 22.68
C ASN A 431 9.47 7.09 22.78
N LYS A 432 8.77 7.76 21.85
CA LYS A 432 8.52 9.21 21.92
C LYS A 432 7.65 9.57 23.13
N GLN A 433 6.60 8.78 23.40
CA GLN A 433 5.75 8.92 24.59
C GLN A 433 6.56 8.72 25.87
N ILE A 434 7.36 7.65 25.98
CA ILE A 434 8.24 7.39 27.12
C ILE A 434 9.19 8.56 27.36
N LYS A 435 9.79 9.13 26.30
CA LYS A 435 10.68 10.29 26.42
C LYS A 435 9.96 11.52 26.93
N ALA A 436 8.74 11.79 26.44
CA ALA A 436 7.91 12.90 26.89
C ALA A 436 7.50 12.74 28.36
N ILE A 437 7.11 11.53 28.79
CA ILE A 437 6.80 11.20 30.18
C ILE A 437 8.03 11.43 31.08
N LYS A 438 9.21 10.95 30.67
CA LYS A 438 10.46 11.16 31.43
C LYS A 438 10.85 12.64 31.55
N SER A 439 10.66 13.44 30.49
CA SER A 439 10.91 14.90 30.55
C SER A 439 9.97 15.58 31.55
N LYS A 440 8.66 15.28 31.47
CA LYS A 440 7.66 15.81 32.40
C LYS A 440 7.96 15.41 33.86
N MET A 441 8.37 14.17 34.10
CA MET A 441 8.77 13.73 35.45
C MET A 441 9.99 14.50 35.97
N GLY A 442 11.02 14.71 35.13
CA GLY A 442 12.21 15.49 35.49
C GLY A 442 11.90 16.96 35.76
N GLU A 443 11.01 17.57 34.98
CA GLU A 443 10.55 18.95 35.18
C GLU A 443 9.73 19.10 36.48
N ILE A 444 8.85 18.13 36.79
CA ILE A 444 8.09 18.10 38.05
C ILE A 444 9.02 17.95 39.25
N GLU A 445 10.06 17.12 39.14
CA GLU A 445 11.04 16.89 40.20
C GLU A 445 11.92 18.13 40.41
N ALA A 446 12.35 18.79 39.33
CA ALA A 446 13.05 20.07 39.39
C ALA A 446 12.17 21.19 40.00
N ALA A 447 10.90 21.28 39.61
CA ALA A 447 9.96 22.27 40.16
C ALA A 447 9.65 22.02 41.64
N LYS A 448 9.52 20.76 42.09
CA LYS A 448 9.37 20.42 43.51
C LYS A 448 10.60 20.77 44.32
N THR A 449 11.79 20.55 43.76
CA THR A 449 13.07 20.87 44.41
C THR A 449 13.22 22.38 44.54
N HIS A 450 12.95 23.13 43.47
CA HIS A 450 12.98 24.59 43.48
C HIS A 450 11.95 25.20 44.44
N LYS A 451 10.73 24.66 44.49
CA LYS A 451 9.70 25.11 45.43
C LYS A 451 10.08 24.82 46.89
N ARG A 452 10.72 23.67 47.16
CA ARG A 452 11.28 23.35 48.49
C ARG A 452 12.41 24.33 48.87
N GLU A 453 13.34 24.61 47.96
CA GLU A 453 14.43 25.56 48.18
C GLU A 453 13.91 26.98 48.47
N ILE A 454 12.88 27.44 47.74
CA ILE A 454 12.25 28.76 48.00
C ILE A 454 11.59 28.80 49.38
N ILE A 455 10.88 27.74 49.77
CA ILE A 455 10.21 27.66 51.08
C ILE A 455 11.23 27.59 52.21
N GLU A 456 12.27 26.76 52.07
CA GLU A 456 13.34 26.63 53.05
C GLU A 456 14.15 27.93 53.18
N ARG A 457 14.42 28.63 52.08
CA ARG A 457 15.07 29.94 52.09
C ARG A 457 14.22 31.02 52.77
N LYS A 458 12.91 31.08 52.49
CA LYS A 458 12.01 32.02 53.19
C LYS A 458 11.95 31.76 54.70
N LYS A 459 11.88 30.48 55.11
CA LYS A 459 11.97 30.10 56.52
C LYS A 459 13.30 30.52 57.14
N ALA A 460 14.40 30.33 56.44
CA ALA A 460 15.72 30.76 56.89
C ALA A 460 15.83 32.29 57.02
N GLU A 461 15.22 33.07 56.11
CA GLU A 461 15.15 34.53 56.20
C GLU A 461 14.28 35.02 57.38
N GLU A 462 13.16 34.35 57.66
CA GLU A 462 12.32 34.63 58.85
C GLU A 462 13.06 34.30 60.16
N ILE A 463 13.75 33.17 60.20
CA ILE A 463 14.60 32.75 61.33
C ILE A 463 15.73 33.77 61.57
N TYR A 464 16.37 34.26 60.50
CA TYR A 464 17.39 35.31 60.60
C TYR A 464 16.81 36.63 61.14
N LYS A 465 15.59 36.98 60.75
CA LYS A 465 14.88 38.17 61.23
C LYS A 465 14.58 38.06 62.74
N LEU A 466 14.08 36.91 63.18
CA LEU A 466 13.82 36.60 64.59
C LEU A 466 15.12 36.59 65.44
N PHE A 467 16.25 36.18 64.84
CA PHE A 467 17.56 36.26 65.46
C PHE A 467 18.05 37.71 65.60
N LYS A 468 17.86 38.56 64.58
CA LYS A 468 18.13 40.00 64.63
C LYS A 468 17.33 40.71 65.73
N ASP A 469 16.13 40.21 66.00
CA ASP A 469 15.23 40.71 67.06
C ASP A 469 15.57 40.12 68.45
N GLY A 470 16.66 39.35 68.59
CA GLY A 470 17.24 38.96 69.89
C GLY A 470 16.80 37.60 70.45
N LYS A 471 16.14 36.74 69.66
CA LYS A 471 15.78 35.36 70.08
C LYS A 471 16.96 34.38 69.89
N LYS A 472 17.10 33.41 70.81
CA LYS A 472 18.13 32.36 70.73
C LYS A 472 17.75 31.31 69.66
N LEU A 473 18.69 31.04 68.75
CA LEU A 473 18.56 30.01 67.71
C LEU A 473 18.88 28.61 68.24
N THR A 474 18.18 27.61 67.70
CA THR A 474 18.50 26.19 67.88
C THR A 474 19.57 25.72 66.88
N LYS A 475 20.19 24.56 67.13
CA LYS A 475 21.28 24.00 66.31
C LYS A 475 20.84 23.74 64.86
N ASP A 476 19.60 23.30 64.65
CA ASP A 476 19.05 22.97 63.33
C ASP A 476 18.73 24.23 62.51
N GLU A 477 18.29 25.31 63.16
CA GLU A 477 18.05 26.62 62.54
C GLU A 477 19.35 27.27 62.07
N LEU A 478 20.45 27.06 62.80
CA LEU A 478 21.78 27.58 62.47
C LEU A 478 22.39 26.86 61.25
N LEU A 479 22.18 25.55 61.15
CA LEU A 479 22.54 24.73 59.98
C LEU A 479 21.76 25.15 58.72
N LEU A 480 20.48 25.49 58.87
CA LEU A 480 19.63 25.98 57.77
C LEU A 480 20.14 27.32 57.22
N LEU A 481 20.55 28.24 58.09
CA LEU A 481 21.12 29.54 57.72
C LEU A 481 22.44 29.40 56.95
N GLN A 482 23.33 28.49 57.37
CA GLN A 482 24.58 28.18 56.68
C GLN A 482 24.34 27.57 55.29
N ARG A 483 23.38 26.64 55.18
CA ARG A 483 23.06 25.96 53.92
C ARG A 483 22.65 26.94 52.82
N TYR A 484 21.93 28.01 53.17
CA TYR A 484 21.47 29.04 52.24
C TYR A 484 22.33 30.31 52.23
N LYS A 485 23.50 30.31 52.90
CA LYS A 485 24.46 31.44 52.98
C LYS A 485 23.84 32.76 53.43
N ILE A 486 22.89 32.72 54.37
CA ILE A 486 22.24 33.90 54.93
C ILE A 486 23.10 34.53 56.06
N VAL A 487 24.01 33.73 56.64
CA VAL A 487 24.97 34.14 57.69
C VAL A 487 26.37 33.62 57.35
#